data_AF-A0A7C8CT32-F1
#
_entry.id   AF-A0A7C8CT32-F1
#
_cell.length_a   1.000
_cell.length_b   1.000
_cell.length_c   1.000
_cell.angle_alpha   90.00
_cell.angle_beta   90.00
_cell.angle_gamma   90.00
#
_symmetry.space_group_name_H-M   'P 1'
#
loop_
_entity.id
_entity.type
_entity.pdbx_description
1 polymer ?
#
loop_
_entity_poly.entity_id
_entity_poly.type
_entity_poly.pdbx_seq_one_letter_code
_entity_poly.pdbx_strand_id
1 'polypeptide(L)'
;MPASIKLQEEYGEDLAVLFVESQGTAPGATTKFVLEHKWLGNEAMWTNESPFRTGSNGLPNFALLSADGKVLSKGNFVSKRVREQIEAEIKRGKLGPSDTPKKLKKAWKSFAKGDVSKAVETAKKVGQDAELSADAELAVLAFIERSESRLERINWLIDNGYASRAESLLKAALKNFKGSSELYDRATEIQVSLDSDEGKREIKASALLEKRLKKLYGDPKNEKLFKKIAKLAEEFTGTKAGERARSMAALGS
;
A
#
# COMPACT_ATOMS: atom_id res chain seq x y z
N MET A 1 -21.91 -0.60 0.62
CA MET A 1 -20.47 -0.35 0.39
C MET A 1 -20.11 0.96 1.07
N PRO A 2 -19.18 0.97 2.04
CA PRO A 2 -18.69 2.17 2.70
C PRO A 2 -18.25 3.25 1.70
N ALA A 3 -18.55 4.52 1.99
CA ALA A 3 -18.11 5.65 1.16
C ALA A 3 -16.59 5.67 0.97
N SER A 4 -15.83 5.24 1.98
CA SER A 4 -14.37 5.19 1.92
C SER A 4 -13.82 4.18 0.92
N ILE A 5 -14.56 3.12 0.58
CA ILE A 5 -14.16 2.21 -0.51
C ILE A 5 -14.21 2.95 -1.84
N LYS A 6 -15.28 3.70 -2.11
CA LYS A 6 -15.38 4.50 -3.33
C LYS A 6 -14.27 5.55 -3.42
N LEU A 7 -13.91 6.17 -2.30
CA LEU A 7 -12.79 7.12 -2.26
C LEU A 7 -11.46 6.43 -2.55
N GLN A 8 -11.26 5.23 -2.01
CA GLN A 8 -10.06 4.44 -2.30
C GLN A 8 -10.03 4.10 -3.80
N GLU A 9 -11.12 3.62 -4.38
CA GLU A 9 -11.21 3.33 -5.82
C GLU A 9 -10.96 4.58 -6.68
N GLU A 10 -11.46 5.75 -6.25
CA GLU A 10 -11.31 7.04 -6.93
C GLU A 10 -9.87 7.57 -6.90
N TYR A 11 -9.20 7.52 -5.74
CA TYR A 11 -7.87 8.08 -5.55
C TYR A 11 -6.73 7.06 -5.63
N GLY A 12 -7.04 5.76 -5.71
CA GLY A 12 -6.05 4.69 -5.85
C GLY A 12 -5.01 4.69 -4.74
N GLU A 13 -3.73 4.70 -5.13
CA GLU A 13 -2.59 4.72 -4.19
C GLU A 13 -2.35 6.09 -3.55
N ASP A 14 -2.99 7.17 -4.02
CA ASP A 14 -2.90 8.49 -3.40
C ASP A 14 -3.69 8.57 -2.07
N LEU A 15 -4.56 7.58 -1.77
CA LEU A 15 -5.30 7.47 -0.52
C LEU A 15 -5.25 6.05 0.06
N ALA A 16 -4.57 5.89 1.19
CA ALA A 16 -4.69 4.67 1.99
C ALA A 16 -5.98 4.71 2.83
N VAL A 17 -6.77 3.63 2.76
CA VAL A 17 -7.96 3.44 3.60
C VAL A 17 -7.78 2.19 4.45
N LEU A 18 -7.86 2.36 5.77
CA LEU A 18 -7.77 1.27 6.73
C LEU A 18 -9.09 1.17 7.50
N PHE A 19 -9.77 0.03 7.34
CA PHE A 19 -10.92 -0.34 8.15
C PHE A 19 -10.44 -1.14 9.36
N VAL A 20 -10.85 -0.69 10.55
CA VAL A 20 -10.47 -1.31 11.82
C VAL A 20 -11.73 -1.92 12.43
N GLU A 21 -11.72 -3.24 12.62
CA GLU A 21 -12.70 -3.92 13.46
C GLU A 21 -12.40 -3.58 14.92
N SER A 22 -13.41 -3.11 15.66
CA SER A 22 -13.25 -2.60 17.03
C SER A 22 -14.24 -3.18 18.02
N GLN A 23 -15.00 -4.22 17.63
CA GLN A 23 -16.00 -4.88 18.46
C GLN A 23 -15.53 -6.25 18.98
N GLY A 24 -14.30 -6.67 18.66
CA GLY A 24 -13.72 -7.93 19.13
C GLY A 24 -14.11 -9.14 18.28
N THR A 25 -14.55 -8.91 17.05
CA THR A 25 -14.92 -9.98 16.12
C THR A 25 -13.67 -10.73 15.66
N ALA A 26 -13.68 -12.07 15.72
CA ALA A 26 -12.54 -12.87 15.29
C ALA A 26 -12.16 -12.61 13.82
N PRO A 27 -10.85 -12.61 13.45
CA PRO A 27 -10.40 -12.23 12.11
C PRO A 27 -11.08 -12.98 10.94
N GLY A 28 -11.35 -14.28 11.11
CA GLY A 28 -12.04 -15.08 10.09
C GLY A 28 -13.49 -14.67 9.88
N ALA A 29 -14.21 -14.35 10.97
CA ALA A 29 -15.59 -13.86 10.91
C ALA A 29 -15.65 -12.45 10.29
N THR A 30 -14.71 -11.57 10.64
CA THR A 30 -14.55 -10.25 10.00
C THR A 30 -14.31 -10.40 8.50
N THR A 31 -13.37 -11.25 8.09
CA THR A 31 -13.05 -11.46 6.67
C THR A 31 -14.25 -12.01 5.90
N LYS A 32 -14.98 -12.98 6.47
CA LYS A 32 -16.20 -13.54 5.87
C LYS A 32 -17.28 -12.47 5.70
N PHE A 33 -17.53 -11.66 6.72
CA PHE A 33 -18.48 -10.56 6.67
C PHE A 33 -18.16 -9.57 5.54
N VAL A 34 -16.91 -9.12 5.46
CA VAL A 34 -16.46 -8.16 4.43
C VAL A 34 -16.53 -8.76 3.02
N LEU A 35 -16.22 -10.06 2.88
CA LEU A 35 -16.36 -10.81 1.63
C LEU A 35 -17.82 -10.88 1.16
N GLU A 36 -18.74 -11.28 2.04
CA GLU A 36 -20.18 -11.41 1.74
C GLU A 36 -20.80 -10.08 1.32
N HIS A 37 -20.31 -8.98 1.86
CA HIS A 37 -20.73 -7.62 1.51
C HIS A 37 -20.06 -7.07 0.24
N LYS A 38 -19.18 -7.84 -0.40
CA LYS A 38 -18.41 -7.46 -1.61
C LYS A 38 -17.55 -6.21 -1.38
N TRP A 39 -16.91 -6.13 -0.21
CA TRP A 39 -16.05 -5.01 0.15
C TRP A 39 -14.55 -5.33 0.02
N LEU A 40 -14.22 -6.58 -0.30
CA LEU A 40 -12.87 -7.01 -0.68
C LEU A 40 -12.62 -6.80 -2.19
N GLY A 41 -11.35 -6.86 -2.59
CA GLY A 41 -10.93 -6.76 -4.00
C GLY A 41 -10.54 -5.36 -4.48
N ASN A 42 -10.47 -4.43 -3.54
CA ASN A 42 -9.93 -3.07 -3.72
C ASN A 42 -8.65 -2.93 -2.85
N GLU A 43 -8.05 -1.74 -2.80
CA GLU A 43 -6.82 -1.48 -2.01
C GLU A 43 -7.10 -1.04 -0.57
N ALA A 44 -8.37 -1.05 -0.14
CA ALA A 44 -8.67 -0.79 1.26
C ALA A 44 -8.20 -1.97 2.12
N MET A 45 -7.54 -1.64 3.21
CA MET A 45 -7.00 -2.60 4.17
C MET A 45 -8.01 -2.85 5.29
N TRP A 46 -7.99 -4.05 5.83
CA TRP A 46 -8.86 -4.48 6.93
C TRP A 46 -7.98 -5.05 8.04
N THR A 47 -8.20 -4.60 9.27
CA THR A 47 -7.43 -5.05 10.43
C THR A 47 -8.30 -5.15 11.67
N ASN A 48 -7.88 -5.98 12.62
CA ASN A 48 -8.41 -6.04 13.98
C ASN A 48 -7.52 -5.27 14.98
N GLU A 49 -6.38 -4.75 14.53
CA GLU A 49 -5.45 -3.99 15.34
C GLU A 49 -5.72 -2.49 15.16
N SER A 50 -5.96 -1.80 16.28
CA SER A 50 -6.15 -0.35 16.27
C SER A 50 -4.79 0.36 16.20
N PRO A 51 -4.46 1.07 15.10
CA PRO A 51 -3.15 1.70 14.94
C PRO A 51 -2.93 2.84 15.96
N PHE A 52 -4.01 3.52 16.37
CA PHE A 52 -4.00 4.53 17.41
C PHE A 52 -5.42 4.75 17.93
N ARG A 53 -5.54 5.44 19.07
CA ARG A 53 -6.84 5.86 19.61
C ARG A 53 -7.34 7.10 18.87
N THR A 54 -8.47 6.98 18.17
CA THR A 54 -9.08 8.14 17.49
C THR A 54 -9.64 9.15 18.50
N GLY A 55 -9.98 8.73 19.72
CA GLY A 55 -10.62 9.57 20.74
C GLY A 55 -12.09 9.90 20.44
N SER A 56 -12.68 9.22 19.45
CA SER A 56 -14.11 9.35 19.10
C SER A 56 -14.95 8.39 19.96
N ASN A 57 -16.16 8.81 20.33
CA ASN A 57 -17.13 7.96 21.03
C ASN A 57 -18.13 7.36 20.02
N GLY A 58 -18.29 6.04 20.04
CA GLY A 58 -19.25 5.32 19.21
C GLY A 58 -18.69 4.81 17.87
N LEU A 59 -19.41 3.85 17.27
CA LEU A 59 -19.11 3.26 15.97
C LEU A 59 -20.28 3.47 15.00
N PRO A 60 -20.04 3.63 13.68
CA PRO A 60 -18.74 3.79 13.05
C PRO A 60 -18.15 5.20 13.27
N ASN A 61 -16.81 5.30 13.35
CA ASN A 61 -16.10 6.57 13.32
C ASN A 61 -14.86 6.48 12.41
N PHE A 62 -14.31 7.64 12.03
CA PHE A 62 -13.08 7.75 11.26
C PHE A 62 -12.16 8.84 11.83
N ALA A 63 -10.88 8.71 11.49
CA ALA A 63 -9.89 9.78 11.59
C ALA A 63 -9.19 9.92 10.23
N LEU A 64 -9.15 11.14 9.69
CA LEU A 64 -8.38 11.47 8.50
C LEU A 64 -6.98 11.92 8.95
N LEU A 65 -5.95 11.25 8.44
CA LEU A 65 -4.56 11.59 8.69
C LEU A 65 -3.96 12.33 7.49
N SER A 66 -3.05 13.25 7.76
CA SER A 66 -2.18 13.84 6.76
C SER A 66 -1.08 12.88 6.35
N ALA A 67 -0.38 13.17 5.25
CA ALA A 67 0.80 12.41 4.83
C ALA A 67 1.94 12.41 5.87
N ASP A 68 1.90 13.32 6.83
CA ASP A 68 2.89 13.48 7.91
C ASP A 68 2.37 12.93 9.25
N GLY A 69 1.28 12.14 9.23
CA GLY A 69 0.72 11.47 10.41
C GLY A 69 -0.13 12.36 11.33
N LYS A 70 -0.39 13.62 10.97
CA LYS A 70 -1.21 14.53 11.77
C LYS A 70 -2.69 14.28 11.54
N VAL A 71 -3.49 14.27 12.60
CA VAL A 71 -4.96 14.16 12.46
C VAL A 71 -5.53 15.47 11.89
N LEU A 72 -6.15 15.38 10.71
CA LEU A 72 -6.77 16.50 10.02
C LEU A 72 -8.25 16.65 10.33
N SER A 73 -8.94 15.53 10.56
CA SER A 73 -10.38 15.50 10.82
C SER A 73 -10.79 14.20 11.50
N LYS A 74 -11.92 14.23 12.20
CA LYS A 74 -12.56 13.07 12.83
C LYS A 74 -14.08 13.19 12.63
N GLY A 75 -14.78 12.07 12.61
CA GLY A 75 -16.23 12.08 12.56
C GLY A 75 -16.83 10.69 12.34
N ASN A 76 -18.14 10.65 12.04
CA ASN A 76 -18.87 9.39 11.85
C ASN A 76 -19.16 9.08 10.37
N PHE A 77 -19.04 10.09 9.50
CA PHE A 77 -19.30 9.97 8.06
C PHE A 77 -18.39 10.90 7.25
N VAL A 78 -18.05 10.47 6.03
CA VAL A 78 -17.27 11.30 5.10
C VAL A 78 -18.19 12.39 4.52
N SER A 79 -17.95 13.64 4.92
CA SER A 79 -18.65 14.82 4.38
C SER A 79 -17.91 15.43 3.18
N LYS A 80 -18.53 16.40 2.50
CA LYS A 80 -17.88 17.17 1.42
C LYS A 80 -16.56 17.82 1.88
N ARG A 81 -16.53 18.37 3.09
CA ARG A 81 -15.33 18.95 3.69
C ARG A 81 -14.19 17.94 3.84
N VAL A 82 -14.50 16.69 4.20
CA VAL A 82 -13.48 15.62 4.32
C VAL A 82 -12.92 15.27 2.95
N ARG A 83 -13.76 15.23 1.89
CA ARG A 83 -13.30 15.03 0.51
C ARG A 83 -12.36 16.16 0.06
N GLU A 84 -12.73 17.42 0.31
CA GLU A 84 -11.89 18.58 -0.01
C GLU A 84 -10.53 18.53 0.73
N GLN A 85 -10.52 18.06 1.98
CA GLN A 85 -9.28 17.83 2.72
C GLN A 85 -8.42 16.72 2.10
N ILE A 86 -9.02 15.59 1.69
CA ILE A 86 -8.31 14.51 0.98
C ILE A 86 -7.66 15.05 -0.30
N GLU A 87 -8.40 15.75 -1.14
CA GLU A 87 -7.88 16.31 -2.39
C GLU A 87 -6.75 17.33 -2.15
N ALA A 88 -6.86 18.15 -1.11
CA ALA A 88 -5.83 19.09 -0.72
C ALA A 88 -4.54 18.36 -0.29
N GLU A 89 -4.66 17.28 0.49
CA GLU A 89 -3.53 16.45 0.91
C GLU A 89 -2.85 15.74 -0.24
N ILE A 90 -3.62 15.18 -1.17
CA ILE A 90 -3.07 14.52 -2.37
C ILE A 90 -2.27 15.53 -3.22
N LYS A 91 -2.80 16.74 -3.39
CA LYS A 91 -2.07 17.83 -4.07
C LYS A 91 -0.81 18.23 -3.30
N ARG A 92 -0.88 18.28 -1.96
CA ARG A 92 0.26 18.64 -1.10
C ARG A 92 1.36 17.59 -1.14
N GLY A 93 1.02 16.30 -1.15
CA GLY A 93 1.98 15.21 -1.25
C GLY A 93 2.93 15.32 -2.45
N LYS A 94 2.49 16.00 -3.52
CA LYS A 94 3.28 16.26 -4.74
C LYS A 94 4.24 17.46 -4.62
N LEU A 95 4.14 18.25 -3.54
CA LEU A 95 4.89 19.49 -3.33
C LEU A 95 5.87 19.45 -2.14
N GLY A 96 5.84 18.37 -1.35
CA GLY A 96 6.63 18.23 -0.11
C GLY A 96 5.90 18.78 1.12
N PRO A 97 6.53 18.70 2.31
CA PRO A 97 6.06 19.32 3.55
C PRO A 97 5.68 20.80 3.38
N SER A 98 4.73 21.30 4.19
CA SER A 98 4.18 22.66 4.04
C SER A 98 5.21 23.78 4.20
N ASP A 99 6.24 23.54 4.99
CA ASP A 99 7.38 24.40 5.29
C ASP A 99 8.52 24.30 4.27
N THR A 100 8.38 23.45 3.24
CA THR A 100 9.42 23.25 2.22
C THR A 100 9.80 24.58 1.53
N PRO A 101 11.09 24.97 1.55
CA PRO A 101 11.59 26.12 0.81
C PRO A 101 11.24 26.08 -0.67
N LYS A 102 10.91 27.24 -1.27
CA LYS A 102 10.49 27.34 -2.68
C LYS A 102 11.52 26.72 -3.64
N LYS A 103 12.82 26.85 -3.37
CA LYS A 103 13.90 26.29 -4.21
C LYS A 103 13.90 24.74 -4.20
N LEU A 104 13.41 24.08 -3.15
CA LEU A 104 13.34 22.62 -3.04
C LEU A 104 12.10 21.99 -3.68
N LYS A 105 11.08 22.78 -4.04
CA LYS A 105 9.85 22.25 -4.67
C LYS A 105 10.11 21.44 -5.95
N LYS A 106 11.17 21.76 -6.69
CA LYS A 106 11.55 21.01 -7.91
C LYS A 106 12.08 19.62 -7.56
N ALA A 107 12.84 19.48 -6.48
CA ALA A 107 13.33 18.18 -6.00
C ALA A 107 12.15 17.28 -5.59
N TRP A 108 11.22 17.82 -4.79
CA TRP A 108 9.99 17.11 -4.39
C TRP A 108 9.13 16.68 -5.58
N LYS A 109 9.00 17.53 -6.61
CA LYS A 109 8.29 17.15 -7.85
C LYS A 109 8.98 16.02 -8.62
N SER A 110 10.31 15.99 -8.66
CA SER A 110 11.06 14.87 -9.26
C SER A 110 10.82 13.59 -8.45
N PHE A 111 10.89 13.67 -7.12
CA PHE A 111 10.64 12.54 -6.23
C PHE A 111 9.22 11.98 -6.39
N ALA A 112 8.21 12.85 -6.46
CA ALA A 112 6.81 12.46 -6.68
C ALA A 112 6.57 11.76 -8.03
N LYS A 113 7.45 11.97 -9.03
CA LYS A 113 7.42 11.27 -10.32
C LYS A 113 8.18 9.93 -10.28
N GLY A 114 8.79 9.58 -9.16
CA GLY A 114 9.61 8.39 -9.00
C GLY A 114 11.08 8.57 -9.39
N ASP A 115 11.52 9.76 -9.82
CA ASP A 115 12.93 9.98 -10.21
C ASP A 115 13.76 10.36 -8.98
N VAL A 116 14.17 9.33 -8.22
CA VAL A 116 14.86 9.49 -6.93
C VAL A 116 16.25 10.10 -7.13
N SER A 117 17.01 9.62 -8.12
CA SER A 117 18.35 10.12 -8.43
C SER A 117 18.32 11.63 -8.75
N LYS A 118 17.40 12.06 -9.63
CA LYS A 118 17.24 13.48 -9.94
C LYS A 118 16.73 14.31 -8.77
N ALA A 119 15.86 13.75 -7.92
CA ALA A 119 15.39 14.44 -6.73
C ALA A 119 16.54 14.75 -5.77
N VAL A 120 17.38 13.74 -5.48
CA VAL A 120 18.57 13.88 -4.64
C VAL A 120 19.57 14.85 -5.25
N GLU A 121 19.88 14.73 -6.55
CA GLU A 121 20.79 15.65 -7.24
C GLU A 121 20.27 17.11 -7.17
N THR A 122 18.98 17.30 -7.39
CA THR A 122 18.36 18.64 -7.35
C THR A 122 18.41 19.23 -5.94
N ALA A 123 18.13 18.42 -4.90
CA ALA A 123 18.21 18.87 -3.52
C ALA A 123 19.65 19.22 -3.13
N LYS A 124 20.64 18.36 -3.44
CA LYS A 124 22.06 18.62 -3.19
C LYS A 124 22.56 19.91 -3.84
N LYS A 125 22.11 20.22 -5.06
CA LYS A 125 22.43 21.50 -5.71
C LYS A 125 21.85 22.71 -4.97
N VAL A 126 20.63 22.59 -4.43
CA VAL A 126 20.04 23.66 -3.61
C VAL A 126 20.81 23.83 -2.30
N GLY A 127 21.27 22.72 -1.70
CA GLY A 127 22.04 22.74 -0.45
C GLY A 127 23.46 23.32 -0.55
N GLN A 128 23.93 23.71 -1.75
CA GLN A 128 25.15 24.51 -1.92
C GLN A 128 24.97 25.96 -1.44
N ASP A 129 23.71 26.41 -1.33
CA ASP A 129 23.34 27.65 -0.64
C ASP A 129 23.36 27.40 0.88
N ALA A 130 24.24 28.09 1.60
CA ALA A 130 24.46 27.86 3.03
C ALA A 130 23.18 28.03 3.86
N GLU A 131 22.28 28.93 3.46
CA GLU A 131 21.00 29.16 4.15
C GLU A 131 20.01 28.00 3.96
N LEU A 132 20.19 27.17 2.94
CA LEU A 132 19.28 26.07 2.58
C LEU A 132 19.91 24.69 2.73
N SER A 133 21.14 24.61 3.24
CA SER A 133 21.90 23.37 3.37
C SER A 133 21.15 22.34 4.23
N ALA A 134 20.67 22.75 5.42
CA ALA A 134 19.93 21.88 6.33
C ALA A 134 18.59 21.38 5.72
N ASP A 135 17.81 22.26 5.08
CA ASP A 135 16.55 21.88 4.43
C ASP A 135 16.77 20.91 3.27
N ALA A 136 17.86 21.09 2.51
CA ALA A 136 18.23 20.21 1.42
C ALA A 136 18.64 18.81 1.93
N GLU A 137 19.39 18.75 3.02
CA GLU A 137 19.76 17.48 3.68
C GLU A 137 18.52 16.73 4.19
N LEU A 138 17.61 17.42 4.87
CA LEU A 138 16.34 16.84 5.33
C LEU A 138 15.50 16.31 4.15
N ALA A 139 15.46 17.03 3.04
CA ALA A 139 14.76 16.57 1.84
C ALA A 139 15.41 15.30 1.25
N VAL A 140 16.75 15.24 1.19
CA VAL A 140 17.46 14.04 0.73
C VAL A 140 17.16 12.84 1.63
N LEU A 141 17.25 13.00 2.96
CA LEU A 141 16.92 11.95 3.93
C LEU A 141 15.50 11.43 3.72
N ALA A 142 14.52 12.33 3.59
CA ALA A 142 13.13 11.96 3.36
C ALA A 142 12.92 11.22 2.03
N PHE A 143 13.69 11.53 0.98
CA PHE A 143 13.60 10.80 -0.30
C PHE A 143 14.12 9.37 -0.17
N ILE A 144 15.23 9.18 0.55
CA ILE A 144 15.81 7.86 0.78
C ILE A 144 14.87 7.03 1.66
N GLU A 145 14.48 7.52 2.82
CA GLU A 145 13.57 6.83 3.76
C GLU A 145 12.28 6.38 3.07
N ARG A 146 11.61 7.29 2.34
CA ARG A 146 10.38 6.95 1.61
C ARG A 146 10.61 5.96 0.48
N SER A 147 11.82 5.88 -0.07
CA SER A 147 12.17 4.89 -1.10
C SER A 147 12.47 3.53 -0.48
N GLU A 148 13.11 3.49 0.68
CA GLU A 148 13.31 2.28 1.47
C GLU A 148 11.98 1.67 1.91
N SER A 149 11.05 2.48 2.42
CA SER A 149 9.70 1.99 2.77
C SER A 149 8.95 1.38 1.59
N ARG A 150 9.25 1.80 0.34
CA ARG A 150 8.69 1.15 -0.85
C ARG A 150 9.28 -0.25 -1.06
N LEU A 151 10.58 -0.44 -0.79
CA LEU A 151 11.23 -1.76 -0.83
C LEU A 151 10.73 -2.66 0.31
N GLU A 152 10.55 -2.11 1.51
CA GLU A 152 9.97 -2.84 2.65
C GLU A 152 8.56 -3.31 2.33
N ARG A 153 7.73 -2.48 1.70
CA ARG A 153 6.41 -2.89 1.21
C ARG A 153 6.50 -4.03 0.20
N ILE A 154 7.47 -4.00 -0.71
CA ILE A 154 7.68 -5.09 -1.68
C ILE A 154 8.03 -6.39 -0.95
N ASN A 155 8.97 -6.36 0.00
CA ASN A 155 9.32 -7.54 0.80
C ASN A 155 8.13 -8.07 1.59
N TRP A 156 7.37 -7.18 2.25
CA TRP A 156 6.16 -7.58 2.95
C TRP A 156 5.16 -8.28 2.04
N LEU A 157 4.98 -7.80 0.80
CA LEU A 157 4.11 -8.46 -0.18
C LEU A 157 4.61 -9.86 -0.53
N ILE A 158 5.93 -10.05 -0.70
CA ILE A 158 6.53 -11.36 -0.96
C ILE A 158 6.24 -12.30 0.22
N ASP A 159 6.56 -11.86 1.45
CA ASP A 159 6.44 -12.65 2.67
C ASP A 159 4.99 -13.05 3.00
N ASN A 160 4.01 -12.29 2.50
CA ASN A 160 2.59 -12.52 2.71
C ASN A 160 1.87 -13.12 1.48
N GLY A 161 2.62 -13.65 0.51
CA GLY A 161 2.08 -14.40 -0.62
C GLY A 161 1.46 -13.56 -1.73
N TYR A 162 1.78 -12.27 -1.80
CA TYR A 162 1.38 -11.31 -2.84
C TYR A 162 2.49 -11.10 -3.89
N ALA A 163 3.26 -12.14 -4.21
CA ALA A 163 4.46 -12.05 -5.06
C ALA A 163 4.19 -11.47 -6.47
N SER A 164 3.02 -11.72 -7.07
CA SER A 164 2.63 -11.14 -8.37
C SER A 164 2.52 -9.61 -8.32
N ARG A 165 1.94 -9.08 -7.23
CA ARG A 165 1.91 -7.64 -6.98
C ARG A 165 3.29 -7.09 -6.63
N ALA A 166 4.06 -7.81 -5.83
CA ALA A 166 5.43 -7.43 -5.49
C ALA A 166 6.30 -7.25 -6.74
N GLU A 167 6.23 -8.20 -7.69
CA GLU A 167 6.92 -8.14 -8.98
C GLU A 167 6.55 -6.88 -9.77
N SER A 168 5.26 -6.53 -9.80
CA SER A 168 4.78 -5.32 -10.50
C SER A 168 5.34 -4.03 -9.88
N LEU A 169 5.36 -3.93 -8.55
CA LEU A 169 5.92 -2.79 -7.84
C LEU A 169 7.45 -2.74 -7.96
N LEU A 170 8.12 -3.89 -7.96
CA LEU A 170 9.56 -3.99 -8.10
C LEU A 170 10.05 -3.51 -9.48
N LYS A 171 9.33 -3.85 -10.56
CA LYS A 171 9.60 -3.32 -11.91
C LYS A 171 9.56 -1.79 -11.94
N ALA A 172 8.59 -1.19 -11.24
CA ALA A 172 8.51 0.26 -11.09
C ALA A 172 9.67 0.81 -10.25
N ALA A 173 10.01 0.16 -9.14
CA ALA A 173 11.13 0.53 -8.26
C ALA A 173 12.47 0.51 -9.01
N LEU A 174 12.79 -0.55 -9.73
CA LEU A 174 14.01 -0.67 -10.55
C LEU A 174 14.14 0.46 -11.57
N LYS A 175 13.03 0.84 -12.22
CA LYS A 175 13.01 1.99 -13.14
C LYS A 175 13.26 3.31 -12.42
N ASN A 176 12.62 3.49 -11.26
CA ASN A 176 12.62 4.72 -10.48
C ASN A 176 13.93 4.97 -9.71
N PHE A 177 14.61 3.89 -9.31
CA PHE A 177 15.85 3.95 -8.54
C PHE A 177 17.10 3.94 -9.41
N LYS A 178 16.94 3.88 -10.74
CA LYS A 178 18.05 3.95 -11.68
C LYS A 178 18.90 5.21 -11.40
N GLY A 179 20.20 5.00 -11.18
CA GLY A 179 21.15 6.08 -10.84
C GLY A 179 21.21 6.43 -9.35
N SER A 180 20.50 5.72 -8.47
CA SER A 180 20.74 5.67 -7.02
C SER A 180 21.31 4.29 -6.69
N SER A 181 22.63 4.18 -6.58
CA SER A 181 23.34 2.89 -6.54
C SER A 181 22.77 1.96 -5.47
N GLU A 182 22.74 2.39 -4.21
CA GLU A 182 22.28 1.54 -3.10
C GLU A 182 20.82 1.08 -3.20
N LEU A 183 19.89 1.98 -3.54
CA LEU A 183 18.47 1.62 -3.71
C LEU A 183 18.25 0.71 -4.92
N TYR A 184 19.01 0.92 -6.00
CA TYR A 184 18.95 0.09 -7.19
C TYR A 184 19.53 -1.30 -6.95
N ASP A 185 20.64 -1.40 -6.22
CA ASP A 185 21.28 -2.66 -5.86
C ASP A 185 20.35 -3.51 -4.99
N ARG A 186 19.75 -2.91 -3.94
CA ARG A 186 18.74 -3.60 -3.11
C ARG A 186 17.52 -4.05 -3.91
N ALA A 187 17.00 -3.22 -4.82
CA ALA A 187 15.91 -3.63 -5.70
C ALA A 187 16.32 -4.80 -6.62
N THR A 188 17.57 -4.83 -7.07
CA THR A 188 18.11 -5.91 -7.91
C THR A 188 18.26 -7.21 -7.12
N GLU A 189 18.66 -7.15 -5.86
CA GLU A 189 18.71 -8.32 -4.97
C GLU A 189 17.33 -8.96 -4.79
N ILE A 190 16.28 -8.15 -4.59
CA ILE A 190 14.90 -8.63 -4.52
C ILE A 190 14.50 -9.27 -5.86
N GLN A 191 14.90 -8.68 -6.99
CA GLN A 191 14.59 -9.20 -8.32
C GLN A 191 15.25 -10.58 -8.53
N VAL A 192 16.50 -10.74 -8.12
CA VAL A 192 17.20 -12.04 -8.16
C VAL A 192 16.47 -13.10 -7.35
N SER A 193 16.00 -12.74 -6.15
CA SER A 193 15.20 -13.65 -5.31
C SER A 193 13.89 -14.06 -6.00
N LEU A 194 13.18 -13.12 -6.62
CA LEU A 194 11.95 -13.41 -7.38
C LEU A 194 12.18 -14.22 -8.66
N ASP A 195 13.35 -14.11 -9.28
CA ASP A 195 13.72 -14.85 -10.49
C ASP A 195 14.22 -16.28 -10.23
N SER A 196 14.41 -16.66 -8.95
CA SER A 196 14.62 -18.05 -8.55
C SER A 196 13.44 -18.95 -8.91
N ASP A 197 13.64 -20.27 -8.88
CA ASP A 197 12.56 -21.22 -9.16
C ASP A 197 11.46 -21.15 -8.09
N GLU A 198 11.83 -20.95 -6.83
CA GLU A 198 10.92 -20.71 -5.71
C GLU A 198 10.15 -19.40 -5.91
N GLY A 199 10.83 -18.32 -6.25
CA GLY A 199 10.23 -17.01 -6.50
C GLY A 199 9.23 -17.04 -7.67
N LYS A 200 9.58 -17.69 -8.77
CA LYS A 200 8.68 -17.90 -9.91
C LYS A 200 7.47 -18.74 -9.55
N ARG A 201 7.65 -19.75 -8.68
CA ARG A 201 6.54 -20.56 -8.16
C ARG A 201 5.60 -19.72 -7.29
N GLU A 202 6.12 -18.84 -6.44
CA GLU A 202 5.33 -17.87 -5.66
C GLU A 202 4.55 -16.89 -6.54
N ILE A 203 5.21 -16.30 -7.55
CA ILE A 203 4.57 -15.37 -8.49
C ILE A 203 3.40 -16.06 -9.20
N LYS A 204 3.62 -17.26 -9.72
CA LYS A 204 2.57 -18.05 -10.40
C LYS A 204 1.40 -18.34 -9.47
N ALA A 205 1.67 -18.79 -8.25
CA ALA A 205 0.66 -19.08 -7.24
C ALA A 205 -0.15 -17.82 -6.90
N SER A 206 0.52 -16.69 -6.63
CA SER A 206 -0.11 -15.40 -6.31
C SER A 206 -0.99 -14.90 -7.44
N ALA A 207 -0.51 -14.92 -8.68
CA ALA A 207 -1.26 -14.44 -9.85
C ALA A 207 -2.53 -15.28 -10.10
N LEU A 208 -2.43 -16.61 -9.98
CA LEU A 208 -3.59 -17.50 -10.10
C LEU A 208 -4.59 -17.28 -8.97
N LEU A 209 -4.11 -17.05 -7.76
CA LEU A 209 -4.96 -16.76 -6.61
C LEU A 209 -5.68 -15.41 -6.80
N GLU A 210 -4.96 -14.34 -7.14
CA GLU A 210 -5.53 -13.00 -7.43
C GLU A 210 -6.66 -13.08 -8.46
N LYS A 211 -6.45 -13.83 -9.56
CA LYS A 211 -7.48 -14.03 -10.59
C LYS A 211 -8.73 -14.75 -10.05
N ARG A 212 -8.57 -15.73 -9.14
CA ARG A 212 -9.69 -16.46 -8.52
C ARG A 212 -10.40 -15.58 -7.49
N LEU A 213 -9.64 -14.86 -6.66
CA LEU A 213 -10.16 -13.94 -5.66
C LEU A 213 -10.96 -12.80 -6.30
N LYS A 214 -10.48 -12.19 -7.39
CA LYS A 214 -11.23 -11.17 -8.13
C LYS A 214 -12.62 -11.65 -8.55
N LYS A 215 -12.74 -12.91 -8.95
CA LYS A 215 -14.05 -13.51 -9.28
C LYS A 215 -14.88 -13.77 -8.02
N LEU A 216 -14.26 -14.28 -6.96
CA LEU A 216 -14.92 -14.55 -5.69
C LEU A 216 -15.49 -13.28 -5.06
N TYR A 217 -14.77 -12.16 -5.13
CA TYR A 217 -15.24 -10.88 -4.61
C TYR A 217 -16.49 -10.35 -5.33
N GLY A 218 -16.66 -10.67 -6.62
CA GLY A 218 -17.88 -10.37 -7.37
C GLY A 218 -19.06 -11.31 -7.04
N ASP A 219 -18.75 -12.56 -6.67
CA ASP A 219 -19.70 -13.64 -6.40
C ASP A 219 -19.29 -14.46 -5.15
N PRO A 220 -19.48 -13.90 -3.94
CA PRO A 220 -18.94 -14.47 -2.70
C PRO A 220 -19.64 -15.76 -2.25
N LYS A 221 -20.77 -16.12 -2.87
CA LYS A 221 -21.51 -17.36 -2.56
C LYS A 221 -21.14 -18.52 -3.50
N ASN A 222 -20.14 -18.34 -4.35
CA ASN A 222 -19.79 -19.32 -5.36
C ASN A 222 -18.94 -20.47 -4.79
N GLU A 223 -19.59 -21.55 -4.39
CA GLU A 223 -18.93 -22.76 -3.88
C GLU A 223 -17.90 -23.35 -4.84
N LYS A 224 -18.14 -23.25 -6.17
CA LYS A 224 -17.20 -23.75 -7.17
C LYS A 224 -15.90 -22.93 -7.16
N LEU A 225 -15.95 -21.63 -6.86
CA LEU A 225 -14.76 -20.80 -6.70
C LEU A 225 -13.98 -21.17 -5.43
N PHE A 226 -14.65 -21.42 -4.30
CA PHE A 226 -13.98 -21.91 -3.09
C PHE A 226 -13.28 -23.26 -3.32
N LYS A 227 -13.95 -24.23 -3.96
CA LYS A 227 -13.33 -25.51 -4.34
C LYS A 227 -12.12 -25.33 -5.25
N LYS A 228 -12.17 -24.38 -6.18
CA LYS A 228 -11.00 -24.04 -7.01
C LYS A 228 -9.89 -23.42 -6.17
N ILE A 229 -10.18 -22.52 -5.25
CA ILE A 229 -9.17 -21.90 -4.38
C ILE A 229 -8.51 -22.97 -3.48
N ALA A 230 -9.29 -23.91 -2.93
CA ALA A 230 -8.76 -25.04 -2.17
C ALA A 230 -7.77 -25.89 -2.99
N LYS A 231 -8.12 -26.25 -4.25
CA LYS A 231 -7.20 -26.95 -5.15
C LYS A 231 -5.92 -26.17 -5.47
N LEU A 232 -5.99 -24.83 -5.50
CA LEU A 232 -4.78 -24.01 -5.65
C LEU A 232 -3.85 -24.19 -4.45
N ALA A 233 -4.41 -24.19 -3.25
CA ALA A 233 -3.65 -24.38 -2.01
C ALA A 233 -2.94 -25.74 -1.96
N GLU A 234 -3.56 -26.79 -2.53
CA GLU A 234 -2.95 -28.11 -2.68
C GLU A 234 -1.81 -28.10 -3.72
N GLU A 235 -2.08 -27.57 -4.92
CA GLU A 235 -1.10 -27.47 -6.04
C GLU A 235 0.16 -26.70 -5.63
N PHE A 236 -0.02 -25.61 -4.87
CA PHE A 236 1.07 -24.73 -4.43
C PHE A 236 1.39 -24.90 -2.94
N THR A 237 1.36 -26.14 -2.45
CA THR A 237 1.78 -26.44 -1.07
C THR A 237 3.23 -25.97 -0.82
N GLY A 238 3.46 -25.33 0.32
CA GLY A 238 4.74 -24.76 0.71
C GLY A 238 4.99 -23.34 0.21
N THR A 239 4.06 -22.75 -0.57
CA THR A 239 4.14 -21.33 -0.95
C THR A 239 3.25 -20.47 -0.06
N LYS A 240 3.64 -19.22 0.15
CA LYS A 240 2.88 -18.21 0.89
C LYS A 240 1.55 -17.90 0.23
N ALA A 241 1.53 -17.84 -1.10
CA ALA A 241 0.27 -17.72 -1.84
C ALA A 241 -0.65 -18.95 -1.66
N GLY A 242 -0.09 -20.16 -1.53
CA GLY A 242 -0.82 -21.39 -1.23
C GLY A 242 -1.41 -21.37 0.19
N GLU A 243 -0.66 -20.91 1.17
CA GLU A 243 -1.15 -20.68 2.55
C GLU A 243 -2.30 -19.67 2.57
N ARG A 244 -2.16 -18.54 1.87
CA ARG A 244 -3.24 -17.55 1.73
C ARG A 244 -4.47 -18.15 1.04
N ALA A 245 -4.29 -18.96 0.00
CA ALA A 245 -5.38 -19.65 -0.68
C ALA A 245 -6.14 -20.57 0.29
N ARG A 246 -5.41 -21.31 1.15
CA ARG A 246 -6.00 -22.20 2.15
C ARG A 246 -6.91 -21.43 3.12
N SER A 247 -6.42 -20.31 3.66
CA SER A 247 -7.20 -19.45 4.56
C SER A 247 -8.45 -18.90 3.88
N MET A 248 -8.35 -18.47 2.61
CA MET A 248 -9.51 -18.00 1.85
C MET A 248 -10.51 -19.11 1.53
N ALA A 249 -10.04 -20.33 1.25
CA ALA A 249 -10.91 -21.48 0.99
C ALA A 249 -11.76 -21.85 2.22
N ALA A 250 -11.18 -21.77 3.42
CA ALA A 250 -11.84 -22.07 4.69
C ALA A 250 -13.00 -21.13 5.06
N LEU A 251 -13.13 -19.98 4.39
CA LEU A 251 -14.29 -19.09 4.58
C LEU A 251 -15.57 -19.61 3.92
N GLY A 252 -15.42 -20.49 2.94
CA GLY A 252 -16.52 -21.10 2.18
C GLY A 252 -17.06 -22.41 2.76
N SER A 253 -16.43 -22.93 3.81
CA SER A 253 -16.99 -23.98 4.69
C SER A 253 -17.93 -23.38 5.73
#